data_AF-A0A359C9W8-F1
#
_entry.id   AF-A0A359C9W8-F1
#
_cell.length_a   1.000
_cell.length_b   1.000
_cell.length_c   1.000
_cell.angle_alpha   90.00
_cell.angle_beta   90.00
_cell.angle_gamma   90.00
#
_symmetry.space_group_name_H-M   'P 1'
#
loop_
_entity.id
_entity.type
_entity.pdbx_description
1 polymer ?
#
loop_
_entity_poly.entity_id
_entity_poly.type
_entity_poly.pdbx_seq_one_letter_code
_entity_poly.pdbx_strand_id
1 'polypeptide(L)'
;PEFLAEWDERDALLREQLMAARRKLPSVRVSDDVLQAVVEVASELGVAGHRGDITILKSAKALAAFKGIEIPDEECLADAFRMSLPHRLKEDPFEETATGRRRLDSVLSRFGAQRQGR
;
A
#
# COMPACT_ATOMS: atom_id res chain seq x y z
N PRO A 1 -10.67 -22.34 -28.17
CA PRO A 1 -12.04 -21.87 -27.86
C PRO A 1 -12.39 -22.06 -26.37
N GLU A 2 -12.08 -23.22 -25.80
CA GLU A 2 -12.35 -23.56 -24.39
C GLU A 2 -11.60 -22.67 -23.39
N PHE A 3 -10.30 -22.44 -23.61
CA PHE A 3 -9.48 -21.55 -22.77
C PHE A 3 -10.05 -20.12 -22.68
N LEU A 4 -10.51 -19.55 -23.80
CA LEU A 4 -11.05 -18.19 -23.79
C LEU A 4 -12.34 -18.12 -22.97
N ALA A 5 -13.21 -19.13 -23.08
CA ALA A 5 -14.45 -19.18 -22.31
C ALA A 5 -14.20 -19.35 -20.80
N GLU A 6 -13.20 -20.16 -20.42
CA GLU A 6 -12.81 -20.35 -19.01
C GLU A 6 -12.32 -19.04 -18.35
N TRP A 7 -11.53 -18.25 -19.06
CA TRP A 7 -10.98 -17.00 -18.51
C TRP A 7 -11.93 -15.80 -18.62
N ASP A 8 -12.89 -15.81 -19.55
CA ASP A 8 -13.81 -14.69 -19.76
C ASP A 8 -14.66 -14.39 -18.51
N GLU A 9 -15.09 -15.44 -17.78
CA GLU A 9 -15.84 -15.24 -16.52
C GLU A 9 -14.96 -14.57 -15.45
N ARG A 10 -13.72 -15.01 -15.29
CA ARG A 10 -12.78 -14.43 -14.31
C ARG A 10 -12.43 -12.98 -14.66
N ASP A 11 -12.23 -12.69 -15.93
CA ASP A 11 -11.97 -11.34 -16.44
C ASP A 11 -13.18 -10.43 -16.28
N ALA A 12 -14.39 -10.94 -16.50
CA ALA A 12 -15.63 -10.20 -16.28
C ALA A 12 -15.79 -9.81 -14.79
N LEU A 13 -15.58 -10.75 -13.88
CA LEU A 13 -15.63 -10.50 -12.43
C LEU A 13 -14.58 -9.45 -12.00
N LEU A 14 -13.34 -9.58 -12.47
CA LEU A 14 -12.28 -8.61 -12.17
C LEU A 14 -12.62 -7.23 -12.74
N ARG A 15 -13.16 -7.16 -13.96
CA ARG A 15 -13.59 -5.91 -14.60
C ARG A 15 -14.68 -5.22 -13.78
N GLU A 16 -15.68 -5.96 -13.31
CA GLU A 16 -16.74 -5.43 -12.46
C GLU A 16 -16.18 -4.87 -11.15
N GLN A 17 -15.28 -5.61 -10.49
CA GLN A 17 -14.61 -5.17 -9.27
C GLN A 17 -13.82 -3.88 -9.49
N LEU A 18 -13.04 -3.78 -10.58
CA LEU A 18 -12.28 -2.58 -10.92
C LEU A 18 -13.18 -1.38 -11.20
N MET A 19 -14.31 -1.59 -11.89
CA MET A 19 -15.26 -0.52 -12.16
C MET A 19 -15.95 -0.03 -10.89
N ALA A 20 -16.30 -0.94 -9.97
CA ALA A 20 -16.83 -0.59 -8.65
C ALA A 20 -15.80 0.20 -7.83
N ALA A 21 -14.54 -0.25 -7.82
CA ALA A 21 -13.44 0.43 -7.14
C ALA A 21 -13.23 1.86 -7.67
N ARG A 22 -13.21 2.04 -8.99
CA ARG A 22 -13.08 3.38 -9.62
C ARG A 22 -14.21 4.33 -9.20
N ARG A 23 -15.44 3.84 -9.11
CA ARG A 23 -16.60 4.62 -8.63
C ARG A 23 -16.51 4.96 -7.14
N LYS A 24 -15.96 4.04 -6.33
CA LYS A 24 -15.83 4.21 -4.87
C LYS A 24 -14.64 5.08 -4.46
N LEU A 25 -13.57 5.11 -5.25
CA LEU A 25 -12.32 5.80 -4.91
C LEU A 25 -12.49 7.26 -4.42
N PRO A 26 -13.38 8.10 -5.00
CA PRO A 26 -13.59 9.47 -4.50
C PRO A 26 -14.16 9.53 -3.07
N SER A 27 -14.93 8.54 -2.63
CA SER A 27 -15.55 8.51 -1.29
C SER A 27 -14.67 7.84 -0.23
N VAL A 28 -13.56 7.20 -0.60
CA VAL A 28 -12.61 6.62 0.36
C VAL A 28 -11.97 7.74 1.19
N ARG A 29 -12.16 7.64 2.51
CA ARG A 29 -11.63 8.58 3.50
C ARG A 29 -10.24 8.14 3.95
N VAL A 30 -9.47 9.09 4.45
CA VAL A 30 -8.20 8.86 5.12
C VAL A 30 -8.37 9.38 6.54
N SER A 31 -8.24 8.52 7.54
CA SER A 31 -8.27 8.93 8.94
C SER A 31 -6.93 9.51 9.38
N ASP A 32 -6.93 10.25 10.49
CA ASP A 32 -5.69 10.77 11.09
C ASP A 32 -4.72 9.64 11.45
N ASP A 33 -5.23 8.49 11.90
CA ASP A 33 -4.44 7.27 12.12
C ASP A 33 -3.70 6.79 10.87
N VAL A 34 -4.35 6.82 9.71
CA VAL A 34 -3.75 6.43 8.43
C VAL A 34 -2.69 7.46 8.02
N LEU A 35 -2.96 8.76 8.19
CA LEU A 35 -1.96 9.81 7.92
C LEU A 35 -0.74 9.66 8.82
N GLN A 36 -0.96 9.48 10.12
CA GLN A 36 0.08 9.31 11.12
C GLN A 36 0.96 8.10 10.80
N ALA A 37 0.35 6.96 10.49
CA ALA A 37 1.07 5.76 10.08
C ALA A 37 1.99 5.98 8.87
N VAL A 38 1.49 6.68 7.84
CA VAL A 38 2.28 6.98 6.64
C VAL A 38 3.49 7.85 6.98
N VAL A 39 3.29 8.90 7.77
CA VAL A 39 4.35 9.83 8.17
C VAL A 39 5.39 9.12 9.04
N GLU A 40 4.97 8.31 10.01
CA GLU A 40 5.86 7.57 10.90
C GLU A 40 6.77 6.62 10.13
N VAL A 41 6.19 5.77 9.27
CA VAL A 41 6.96 4.78 8.48
C VAL A 41 7.88 5.47 7.48
N ALA A 42 7.41 6.48 6.76
CA ALA A 42 8.24 7.20 5.80
C ALA A 42 9.41 7.95 6.47
N SER A 43 9.16 8.54 7.64
CA SER A 43 10.18 9.23 8.44
C SER A 43 11.20 8.27 9.03
N GLU A 44 10.75 7.14 9.60
CA GLU A 44 11.64 6.10 10.15
C GLU A 44 12.56 5.52 9.07
N LEU A 45 12.08 5.44 7.82
CA LEU A 45 12.87 4.97 6.68
C LEU A 45 13.74 6.04 6.02
N GLY A 46 13.64 7.30 6.45
CA GLY A 46 14.44 8.41 5.91
C GLY A 46 14.10 8.76 4.47
N VAL A 47 12.84 8.59 4.06
CA VAL A 47 12.38 8.90 2.70
C VAL A 47 12.34 10.41 2.50
N ALA A 48 13.00 10.90 1.46
CA ALA A 48 13.09 12.34 1.22
C ALA A 48 11.81 12.93 0.59
N GLY A 49 11.24 13.92 1.28
CA GLY A 49 10.13 14.76 0.81
C GLY A 49 8.77 14.03 0.71
N HIS A 50 7.71 14.81 0.50
CA HIS A 50 6.32 14.31 0.61
C HIS A 50 5.81 13.45 -0.54
N ARG A 51 6.63 13.23 -1.58
CA ARG A 51 6.22 12.41 -2.73
C ARG A 51 6.02 10.94 -2.34
N GLY A 52 6.78 10.44 -1.36
CA GLY A 52 6.58 9.11 -0.79
C GLY A 52 5.21 9.00 -0.14
N ASP A 53 4.94 9.90 0.81
CA ASP A 53 3.70 9.97 1.58
C ASP A 53 2.46 10.02 0.68
N ILE A 54 2.45 10.93 -0.30
CA ILE A 54 1.33 11.09 -1.24
C ILE A 54 1.12 9.83 -2.08
N THR A 55 2.20 9.16 -2.51
CA THR A 55 2.12 7.93 -3.29
C THR A 55 1.52 6.81 -2.46
N ILE A 56 1.99 6.64 -1.22
CA ILE A 56 1.46 5.63 -0.29
C ILE A 56 -0.02 5.86 -0.02
N LEU A 57 -0.43 7.10 0.28
CA LEU A 57 -1.84 7.44 0.54
C LEU A 57 -2.74 7.14 -0.66
N LYS A 58 -2.30 7.49 -1.89
CA LYS A 58 -3.05 7.18 -3.11
C LYS A 58 -3.18 5.67 -3.33
N SER A 59 -2.10 4.92 -3.12
CA SER A 59 -2.09 3.45 -3.23
C SER A 59 -3.01 2.81 -2.20
N ALA A 60 -2.93 3.23 -0.93
CA ALA A 60 -3.79 2.72 0.15
C ALA A 60 -5.27 3.03 -0.12
N LYS A 61 -5.60 4.23 -0.62
CA LYS A 61 -6.97 4.57 -1.04
C LYS A 61 -7.47 3.69 -2.20
N ALA A 62 -6.61 3.40 -3.17
CA ALA A 62 -6.95 2.54 -4.29
C ALA A 62 -7.21 1.09 -3.83
N LEU A 63 -6.37 0.56 -2.94
CA LEU A 63 -6.55 -0.77 -2.34
C LEU A 63 -7.84 -0.84 -1.52
N ALA A 64 -8.13 0.17 -0.70
CA ALA A 64 -9.36 0.27 0.06
C ALA A 64 -10.60 0.29 -0.85
N ALA A 65 -10.55 1.07 -1.94
CA ALA A 65 -11.62 1.11 -2.93
C ALA A 65 -11.81 -0.25 -3.62
N PHE A 66 -10.72 -0.94 -3.94
CA PHE A 66 -10.72 -2.26 -4.57
C PHE A 66 -11.26 -3.36 -3.64
N LYS A 67 -10.97 -3.27 -2.33
CA LYS A 67 -11.54 -4.11 -1.27
C LYS A 67 -12.98 -3.74 -0.89
N GLY A 68 -13.48 -2.61 -1.37
CA GLY A 68 -14.83 -2.15 -1.04
C GLY A 68 -14.99 -1.58 0.37
N ILE A 69 -13.91 -1.15 1.02
CA ILE A 69 -13.93 -0.52 2.36
C ILE A 69 -13.82 1.02 2.27
N GLU A 70 -14.29 1.74 3.29
CA GLU A 70 -14.34 3.21 3.26
C GLU A 70 -13.09 3.91 3.76
N ILE A 71 -12.28 3.22 4.56
CA ILE A 71 -11.01 3.71 5.14
C ILE A 71 -9.97 2.61 4.92
N PRO A 72 -8.75 2.93 4.46
CA PRO A 72 -7.68 1.94 4.33
C PRO A 72 -7.39 1.25 5.66
N ASP A 73 -7.34 -0.07 5.62
CA ASP A 73 -6.95 -0.91 6.76
C ASP A 73 -5.42 -1.14 6.76
N GLU A 74 -4.97 -1.91 7.75
CA GLU A 74 -3.54 -2.21 7.94
C GLU A 74 -2.93 -2.96 6.75
N GLU A 75 -3.70 -3.86 6.13
CA GLU A 75 -3.26 -4.59 4.94
C GLU A 75 -3.08 -3.63 3.75
N CYS A 76 -4.04 -2.72 3.53
CA CYS A 76 -3.91 -1.68 2.51
C CYS A 76 -2.66 -0.83 2.71
N LEU A 77 -2.35 -0.46 3.96
CA LEU A 77 -1.16 0.30 4.29
C LEU A 77 0.11 -0.51 4.05
N ALA A 78 0.19 -1.75 4.55
CA ALA A 78 1.34 -2.63 4.39
C ALA A 78 1.68 -2.85 2.91
N ASP A 79 0.68 -3.10 2.08
CA ASP A 79 0.83 -3.28 0.64
C ASP A 79 1.25 -1.97 -0.06
N ALA A 80 0.63 -0.85 0.31
CA ALA A 80 1.00 0.46 -0.21
C ALA A 80 2.47 0.80 0.09
N PHE A 81 2.98 0.51 1.29
CA PHE A 81 4.39 0.69 1.64
C PHE A 81 5.31 -0.22 0.81
N ARG A 82 4.98 -1.51 0.70
CA ARG A 82 5.76 -2.50 -0.06
C ARG A 82 5.89 -2.19 -1.55
N MET A 83 4.89 -1.53 -2.12
CA MET A 83 4.90 -1.09 -3.52
C MET A 83 5.59 0.27 -3.69
N SER A 84 5.40 1.21 -2.75
CA SER A 84 5.75 2.61 -2.96
C SER A 84 7.15 3.00 -2.48
N LEU A 85 7.72 2.28 -1.51
CA LEU A 85 8.96 2.68 -0.83
C LEU A 85 10.28 2.07 -1.34
N PRO A 86 10.37 0.83 -1.84
CA PRO A 86 11.67 0.18 -2.10
C PRO A 86 12.62 1.02 -2.97
N HIS A 87 12.10 1.61 -4.05
CA HIS A 87 12.86 2.44 -4.99
C HIS A 87 13.13 3.87 -4.48
N ARG A 88 12.67 4.21 -3.28
CA ARG A 88 12.86 5.50 -2.61
C ARG A 88 13.79 5.43 -1.41
N LEU A 89 14.13 4.21 -0.99
CA LEU A 89 15.09 4.01 0.08
C LEU A 89 16.48 4.30 -0.47
N LYS A 90 17.21 5.13 0.26
CA LYS A 90 18.61 5.38 -0.05
C LYS A 90 19.39 4.13 0.32
N GLU A 91 20.03 3.51 -0.66
CA GLU A 91 21.00 2.46 -0.41
C GLU A 91 22.37 3.11 -0.20
N ASP A 92 23.07 2.69 0.85
CA ASP A 92 24.46 3.08 1.05
C ASP A 92 25.33 2.31 0.03
N PRO A 93 26.21 2.97 -0.75
CA PRO A 93 27.09 2.29 -1.71
C PRO A 93 28.00 1.22 -1.10
N PHE A 94 28.19 1.23 0.22
CA PHE A 94 29.02 0.30 0.97
C PHE A 94 28.23 -0.77 1.74
N GLU A 95 26.89 -0.73 1.70
CA GLU A 95 26.02 -1.77 2.23
C GLU A 95 25.76 -2.88 1.20
N GLU A 96 25.42 -4.09 1.67
CA GLU A 96 24.94 -5.16 0.79
C GLU A 96 23.69 -4.75 0.03
N THR A 97 23.62 -5.09 -1.26
CA THR A 97 22.42 -4.98 -2.09
C THR A 97 21.23 -5.64 -1.38
N ALA A 98 20.08 -4.94 -1.31
CA ALA A 98 18.85 -5.31 -0.60
C ALA A 98 18.75 -4.98 0.90
N THR A 99 19.63 -4.18 1.50
CA THR A 99 19.41 -3.65 2.86
C THR A 99 18.13 -2.84 3.00
N GLY A 100 17.75 -2.06 1.97
CA GLY A 100 16.52 -1.26 1.99
C GLY A 100 15.26 -2.10 2.19
N ARG A 101 15.12 -3.22 1.46
CA ARG A 101 13.94 -4.11 1.56
C ARG A 101 13.85 -4.76 2.94
N ARG A 102 14.98 -5.25 3.48
CA ARG A 102 15.04 -5.83 4.83
C ARG A 102 14.65 -4.81 5.91
N ARG A 103 15.12 -3.57 5.78
CA ARG A 103 14.76 -2.48 6.70
C ARG A 103 13.27 -2.16 6.62
N LEU A 104 12.69 -2.11 5.41
CA LEU A 104 11.25 -1.93 5.22
C LEU A 104 10.45 -3.04 5.91
N ASP A 105 10.79 -4.31 5.68
CA ASP A 105 10.07 -5.43 6.28
C ASP A 105 10.18 -5.44 7.81
N SER A 106 11.32 -5.03 8.36
CA SER A 106 11.51 -4.84 9.81
C SER A 106 10.62 -3.74 10.39
N VAL A 107 10.55 -2.58 9.74
CA VAL A 107 9.67 -1.47 10.15
C VAL A 107 8.20 -1.89 10.07
N LEU A 108 7.78 -2.54 8.98
CA LEU A 108 6.39 -2.99 8.82
C LEU A 108 5.99 -4.06 9.84
N SER A 109 6.90 -4.97 10.20
CA SER A 109 6.64 -5.99 11.22
C SER A 109 6.42 -5.36 12.61
N ARG A 110 7.22 -4.36 12.97
CA ARG A 110 7.04 -3.60 14.22
C ARG A 110 5.77 -2.77 14.20
N PHE A 111 5.49 -2.11 13.07
CA PHE A 111 4.29 -1.30 12.88
C PHE A 111 3.00 -2.10 13.06
N GLY A 112 2.90 -3.29 12.45
CA GLY A 112 1.74 -4.17 12.61
C GLY A 112 1.57 -4.70 14.04
N ALA A 113 2.66 -5.01 14.74
CA ALA A 113 2.62 -5.46 16.13
C ALA A 113 2.15 -4.37 17.11
N GLN A 114 2.55 -3.11 16.89
CA GLN A 114 2.17 -1.97 17.75
C GLN A 114 0.69 -1.60 17.67
N ARG A 115 0.04 -1.87 16.52
CA ARG A 115 -1.38 -1.57 16.34
C ARG A 115 -2.31 -2.69 16.83
N GLN A 116 -1.86 -3.95 16.87
CA GLN A 116 -2.63 -5.05 17.46
C GLN A 116 -2.74 -4.98 19.00
N GLY A 117 -1.84 -4.24 19.65
CA GLY A 117 -1.82 -4.06 21.11
C GLY A 117 -2.56 -2.83 21.63
N ARG A 118 -3.24 -2.07 20.76
CA ARG A 118 -3.92 -0.81 21.09
C ARG A 118 -5.41 -0.90 20.78
#